data_AF-A0A7S0D7R0-F1
#
_entry.id   AF-A0A7S0D7R0-F1
#
_cell.length_a   1.000
_cell.length_b   1.000
_cell.length_c   1.000
_cell.angle_alpha   90.00
_cell.angle_beta   90.00
_cell.angle_gamma   90.00
#
_symmetry.space_group_name_H-M   'P 1'
#
loop_
_entity.id
_entity.type
_entity.pdbx_description
1 polymer ?
#
loop_
_entity_poly.entity_id
_entity_poly.type
_entity_poly.pdbx_seq_one_letter_code
_entity_poly.pdbx_strand_id
1 'polypeptide(L)'
;RPTSSPSSSSSSSASNYFSMRGVVEGVSRLAERVFGVTLTLTSMLPGEAWCDDARKVSVNDASTGEPLGVVYLDVAPRPGKFPHAAHFVVRCSRSVSKKKMNTLVGPLGDGEDGAERTLPSVALVCNFGSPGGSFDSTRLTHSEVETFMHELGHAMHSVLSRTEYQHLSGTRCAADLVEVPSHVFEYFAWDPDAVKLLSKHRVTGDPMPNELLRSLKINKDLFAATDLRQQLVFASVDLETHAMGDDDGEIKITHESIRDIAARLSEEGFFPNGAGSGAEKKNANAELDCAWELRFGHVVGYASTYYSYVYARLIAASIWEKHFANGALEPGAGRRLTECLFKFGGAVAPETLVRDLLGPTSLVDVAGGIAPDNAAALRELENGERGFF
;
A
#
# COMPACT_ATOMS: atom_id res chain seq x y z
N ARG A 1 -25.12 32.64 -34.73
CA ARG A 1 -24.68 33.02 -33.37
C ARG A 1 -24.29 31.74 -32.65
N PRO A 2 -23.01 31.36 -32.56
CA PRO A 2 -22.62 30.28 -31.65
C PRO A 2 -22.54 30.89 -30.25
N THR A 3 -23.34 30.34 -29.34
CA THR A 3 -23.24 30.61 -27.90
C THR A 3 -21.92 30.04 -27.41
N SER A 4 -21.14 30.91 -26.78
CA SER A 4 -19.90 30.60 -26.07
C SER A 4 -20.05 29.37 -25.19
N SER A 5 -19.19 28.37 -25.42
CA SER A 5 -18.85 27.35 -24.44
C SER A 5 -18.44 28.04 -23.13
N PRO A 6 -18.89 27.56 -21.95
CA PRO A 6 -18.39 28.09 -20.70
C PRO A 6 -16.89 27.77 -20.66
N SER A 7 -16.10 28.83 -20.52
CA SER A 7 -14.66 28.76 -20.29
C SER A 7 -14.37 27.72 -19.21
N SER A 8 -13.64 26.66 -19.57
CA SER A 8 -13.03 25.73 -18.64
C SER A 8 -12.04 26.53 -17.78
N SER A 9 -12.53 27.05 -16.64
CA SER A 9 -11.70 27.68 -15.63
C SER A 9 -10.73 26.63 -15.11
N SER A 10 -9.47 27.02 -14.97
CA SER A 10 -8.35 26.22 -14.48
C SER A 10 -8.45 25.84 -12.99
N SER A 11 -9.65 25.62 -12.45
CA SER A 11 -9.94 25.36 -11.03
C SER A 11 -10.35 23.92 -10.70
N SER A 12 -10.34 22.98 -11.66
CA SER A 12 -10.96 21.65 -11.51
C SER A 12 -10.00 20.49 -11.24
N SER A 13 -8.68 20.69 -11.24
CA SER A 13 -7.75 19.58 -10.99
C SER A 13 -7.58 19.29 -9.51
N ALA A 14 -7.89 18.05 -9.07
CA ALA A 14 -7.66 17.58 -7.70
C ALA A 14 -6.22 17.79 -7.22
N SER A 15 -5.24 17.78 -8.14
CA SER A 15 -3.83 18.04 -7.82
C SER A 15 -3.57 19.45 -7.27
N ASN A 16 -4.49 20.41 -7.42
CA ASN A 16 -4.38 21.74 -6.82
C ASN A 16 -4.52 21.70 -5.29
N TYR A 17 -5.00 20.58 -4.73
CA TYR A 17 -5.24 20.41 -3.31
C TYR A 17 -4.20 19.52 -2.60
N PHE A 18 -3.35 18.82 -3.35
CA PHE A 18 -2.39 17.86 -2.78
C PHE A 18 -0.95 18.30 -3.05
N SER A 19 -0.51 19.38 -2.40
CA SER A 19 0.93 19.65 -2.30
C SER A 19 1.58 18.59 -1.42
N MET A 20 2.78 18.10 -1.76
CA MET A 20 3.46 17.06 -0.98
C MET A 20 3.62 17.46 0.50
N ARG A 21 4.05 18.69 0.77
CA ARG A 21 4.13 19.23 2.13
C ARG A 21 2.77 19.19 2.86
N GLY A 22 1.71 19.66 2.20
CA GLY A 22 0.36 19.65 2.77
C GLY A 22 -0.17 18.25 3.05
N VAL A 23 0.15 17.27 2.19
CA VAL A 23 -0.18 15.86 2.40
C VAL A 23 0.56 15.30 3.61
N VAL A 24 1.87 15.57 3.76
CA VAL A 24 2.65 15.13 4.94
C VAL A 24 2.10 15.74 6.23
N GLU A 25 1.76 17.03 6.22
CA GLU A 25 1.13 17.70 7.37
C GLU A 25 -0.25 17.13 7.69
N GLY A 26 -1.04 16.79 6.65
CA GLY A 26 -2.33 16.12 6.78
C GLY A 26 -2.21 14.72 7.37
N VAL A 27 -1.23 13.96 6.90
CA VAL A 27 -0.87 12.64 7.43
C VAL A 27 -0.50 12.73 8.90
N SER A 28 0.26 13.75 9.33
CA SER A 28 0.57 13.92 10.75
C SER A 28 -0.70 14.09 11.59
N ARG A 29 -1.66 14.90 11.13
CA ARG A 29 -2.95 15.08 11.83
C ARG A 29 -3.77 13.79 11.86
N LEU A 30 -3.77 13.03 10.78
CA LEU A 30 -4.44 11.74 10.70
C LEU A 30 -3.79 10.74 11.67
N ALA A 31 -2.47 10.61 11.63
CA ALA A 31 -1.72 9.69 12.46
C ALA A 31 -1.86 9.97 13.96
N GLU A 32 -1.92 11.25 14.34
CA GLU A 32 -2.12 11.67 15.72
C GLU A 32 -3.49 11.22 16.23
N ARG A 33 -4.55 11.44 15.44
CA ARG A 33 -5.93 11.06 15.79
C ARG A 33 -6.12 9.54 15.85
N VAL A 34 -5.64 8.85 14.82
CA VAL A 34 -5.98 7.45 14.56
C VAL A 34 -5.01 6.49 15.27
N PHE A 35 -3.71 6.78 15.18
CA PHE A 35 -2.63 5.89 15.65
C PHE A 35 -1.97 6.38 16.94
N GLY A 36 -2.23 7.61 17.39
CA GLY A 36 -1.65 8.16 18.61
C GLY A 36 -0.17 8.52 18.46
N VAL A 37 0.26 8.90 17.25
CA VAL A 37 1.66 9.26 16.95
C VAL A 37 1.75 10.55 16.16
N THR A 38 2.84 11.28 16.33
CA THR A 38 3.11 12.53 15.61
C THR A 38 4.17 12.31 14.54
N LEU A 39 3.97 12.89 13.35
CA LEU A 39 4.92 12.83 12.23
C LEU A 39 5.40 14.24 11.92
N THR A 40 6.63 14.56 12.32
CA THR A 40 7.16 15.93 12.20
C THR A 40 8.31 15.98 11.22
N LEU A 41 8.24 16.88 10.24
CA LEU A 41 9.40 17.21 9.38
C LEU A 41 10.51 17.81 10.24
N THR A 42 11.69 17.16 10.26
CA THR A 42 12.84 17.57 11.07
C THR A 42 14.08 17.79 10.20
N SER A 43 15.04 18.54 10.75
CA SER A 43 16.33 18.76 10.07
C SER A 43 17.17 17.48 10.06
N MET A 44 17.90 17.28 8.97
CA MET A 44 18.91 16.24 8.84
C MET A 44 20.26 16.71 9.36
N LEU A 45 21.04 15.80 9.92
CA LEU A 45 22.43 16.05 10.28
C LEU A 45 23.30 16.17 9.02
N PRO A 46 24.46 16.85 9.09
CA PRO A 46 25.42 16.87 7.98
C PRO A 46 25.80 15.44 7.56
N GLY A 47 25.60 15.11 6.28
CA GLY A 47 25.90 13.78 5.72
C GLY A 47 24.85 12.70 5.96
N GLU A 48 23.70 13.01 6.57
CA GLU A 48 22.62 12.04 6.79
C GLU A 48 21.84 11.70 5.51
N ALA A 49 21.75 12.66 4.57
CA ALA A 49 20.98 12.51 3.33
C ALA A 49 21.82 11.95 2.17
N TRP A 50 21.23 11.09 1.34
CA TRP A 50 21.83 10.65 0.08
C TRP A 50 21.55 11.57 -1.11
N CYS A 51 20.63 12.54 -0.95
CA CYS A 51 20.37 13.60 -1.92
C CYS A 51 19.80 14.86 -1.22
N ASP A 52 19.95 16.02 -1.86
CA ASP A 52 19.55 17.31 -1.29
C ASP A 52 18.02 17.47 -1.12
N ASP A 53 17.24 16.72 -1.91
CA ASP A 53 15.78 16.80 -1.86
C ASP A 53 15.14 15.83 -0.87
N ALA A 54 15.92 14.92 -0.26
CA ALA A 54 15.39 14.05 0.78
C ALA A 54 14.85 14.88 1.96
N ARG A 55 13.80 14.39 2.61
CA ARG A 55 13.26 14.98 3.84
C ARG A 55 13.22 13.94 4.94
N LYS A 56 13.40 14.38 6.18
CA LYS A 56 13.32 13.53 7.36
C LYS A 56 12.03 13.83 8.11
N VAL A 57 11.30 12.76 8.45
CA VAL A 57 10.11 12.81 9.30
C VAL A 57 10.41 12.00 10.55
N SER A 58 10.45 12.67 11.70
CA SER A 58 10.53 12.01 12.99
C SER A 58 9.15 11.52 13.40
N VAL A 59 9.05 10.27 13.85
CA VAL A 59 7.82 9.67 14.36
C VAL A 59 7.94 9.50 15.86
N ASN A 60 7.05 10.11 16.62
CA ASN A 60 7.06 10.07 18.09
C ASN A 60 5.69 9.67 18.63
N ASP A 61 5.65 9.06 19.82
CA ASP A 61 4.42 8.85 20.56
C ASP A 61 3.78 10.20 20.89
N ALA A 62 2.48 10.37 20.60
CA ALA A 62 1.81 11.66 20.76
C ALA A 62 1.58 12.03 22.24
N SER A 63 1.54 11.04 23.13
CA SER A 63 1.25 11.23 24.55
C SER A 63 2.51 11.46 25.39
N THR A 64 3.58 10.71 25.12
CA THR A 64 4.83 10.76 25.88
C THR A 64 5.90 11.62 25.21
N GLY A 65 5.78 11.85 23.89
CA GLY A 65 6.83 12.47 23.08
C GLY A 65 8.04 11.56 22.83
N GLU A 66 7.99 10.29 23.24
CA GLU A 66 9.09 9.35 23.04
C GLU A 66 9.31 9.06 21.55
N PRO A 67 10.56 9.00 21.08
CA PRO A 67 10.86 8.70 19.69
C PRO A 67 10.56 7.24 19.35
N LEU A 68 9.81 7.02 18.27
CA LEU A 68 9.43 5.69 17.78
C LEU A 68 10.22 5.29 16.53
N GLY A 69 10.65 6.25 15.71
CA GLY A 69 11.43 5.96 14.52
C GLY A 69 11.57 7.16 13.59
N VAL A 70 12.14 6.91 12.41
CA VAL A 70 12.35 7.93 11.38
C VAL A 70 11.88 7.41 10.02
N VAL A 71 11.15 8.25 9.29
CA VAL A 71 10.79 8.03 7.89
C VAL A 71 11.51 9.07 7.04
N TYR A 72 12.35 8.64 6.11
CA TYR A 72 12.93 9.49 5.08
C TYR A 72 12.03 9.50 3.85
N LEU A 73 11.80 10.68 3.28
CA LEU A 73 10.99 10.88 2.09
C LEU A 73 11.90 11.29 0.93
N ASP A 74 11.95 10.46 -0.10
CA ASP A 74 12.62 10.75 -1.37
C ASP A 74 11.58 10.62 -2.49
N VAL A 75 10.87 11.72 -2.77
CA VAL A 75 9.60 11.69 -3.52
C VAL A 75 9.70 12.19 -4.96
N ALA A 76 10.68 13.04 -5.28
CA ALA A 76 10.82 13.62 -6.62
C ALA A 76 11.62 12.72 -7.56
N PRO A 77 11.27 12.63 -8.86
CA PRO A 77 12.01 11.85 -9.84
C PRO A 77 13.38 12.48 -10.17
N ARG A 78 14.42 11.65 -10.28
CA ARG A 78 15.75 12.05 -10.76
C ARG A 78 16.46 10.92 -11.53
N PRO A 79 17.41 11.24 -12.44
CA PRO A 79 18.22 10.23 -13.11
C PRO A 79 18.92 9.28 -12.13
N GLY A 80 18.91 7.97 -12.43
CA GLY A 80 19.58 6.94 -11.63
C GLY A 80 18.86 6.54 -10.33
N LYS A 81 17.72 7.16 -9.99
CA LYS A 81 16.87 6.74 -8.86
C LYS A 81 16.05 5.50 -9.22
N PHE A 82 15.75 4.69 -8.22
CA PHE A 82 14.80 3.58 -8.35
C PHE A 82 13.45 4.08 -8.92
N PRO A 83 12.93 3.49 -10.02
CA PRO A 83 11.84 4.09 -10.78
C PRO A 83 10.44 3.85 -10.23
N HIS A 84 10.26 2.90 -9.30
CA HIS A 84 8.97 2.58 -8.70
C HIS A 84 8.80 3.26 -7.34
N ALA A 85 7.55 3.33 -6.87
CA ALA A 85 7.27 3.61 -5.47
C ALA A 85 7.66 2.38 -4.64
N ALA A 86 8.37 2.60 -3.53
CA ALA A 86 8.75 1.54 -2.63
C ALA A 86 9.17 2.06 -1.25
N HIS A 87 8.94 1.21 -0.26
CA HIS A 87 9.44 1.32 1.09
C HIS A 87 10.72 0.47 1.26
N PHE A 88 11.79 1.09 1.79
CA PHE A 88 13.05 0.45 2.11
C PHE A 88 13.36 0.57 3.61
N VAL A 89 13.69 -0.55 4.26
CA VAL A 89 14.15 -0.53 5.66
C VAL A 89 15.65 -0.20 5.70
N VAL A 90 16.00 0.94 6.28
CA VAL A 90 17.41 1.36 6.49
C VAL A 90 17.95 0.75 7.78
N ARG A 91 17.16 0.78 8.85
CA ARG A 91 17.49 0.17 10.14
C ARG A 91 16.25 -0.49 10.73
N CYS A 92 16.38 -1.74 11.16
CA CYS A 92 15.31 -2.47 11.83
C CYS A 92 15.19 -2.10 13.31
N SER A 93 13.96 -2.22 13.84
CA SER A 93 13.71 -2.26 15.27
C SER A 93 14.27 -3.56 15.85
N ARG A 94 14.92 -3.49 17.01
CA ARG A 94 15.33 -4.68 17.78
C ARG A 94 15.62 -4.33 19.23
N SER A 95 15.48 -5.33 20.10
CA SER A 95 15.97 -5.23 21.48
C SER A 95 17.49 -5.40 21.52
N VAL A 96 18.17 -4.57 22.33
CA VAL A 96 19.61 -4.64 22.58
C VAL A 96 19.82 -4.80 24.08
N SER A 97 20.12 -6.02 24.53
CA SER A 97 20.50 -6.24 25.93
C SER A 97 21.83 -5.56 26.22
N LYS A 98 21.90 -4.74 27.28
CA LYS A 98 23.15 -4.13 27.75
C LYS A 98 24.14 -5.15 28.33
N LYS A 99 23.69 -6.38 28.65
CA LYS A 99 24.50 -7.39 29.36
C LYS A 99 25.02 -8.54 28.49
N LYS A 100 24.53 -8.74 27.26
CA LYS A 100 24.96 -9.90 26.45
C LYS A 100 25.02 -9.57 24.96
N MET A 101 26.25 -9.45 24.44
CA MET A 101 26.55 -9.48 23.01
C MET A 101 26.52 -10.91 22.43
N ASN A 102 26.26 -11.96 23.24
CA ASN A 102 26.56 -13.34 22.81
C ASN A 102 25.61 -14.46 23.28
N THR A 103 24.33 -14.18 23.53
CA THR A 103 23.35 -15.28 23.72
C THR A 103 22.11 -15.05 22.87
N LEU A 104 21.92 -15.93 21.90
CA LEU A 104 20.70 -16.09 21.15
C LEU A 104 19.58 -16.54 22.10
N VAL A 105 18.40 -15.96 21.93
CA VAL A 105 17.11 -16.30 22.56
C VAL A 105 16.88 -15.72 23.96
N GLY A 106 16.13 -14.61 24.00
CA GLY A 106 15.36 -14.14 25.17
C GLY A 106 13.85 -14.09 24.84
N PRO A 107 12.95 -14.10 25.84
CA PRO A 107 11.50 -14.06 25.63
C PRO A 107 10.99 -12.63 25.39
N LEU A 108 10.05 -12.49 24.45
CA LEU A 108 9.27 -11.30 24.10
C LEU A 108 8.63 -10.66 25.35
N GLY A 109 9.37 -9.77 25.99
CA GLY A 109 8.93 -9.01 27.15
C GLY A 109 9.47 -7.59 27.09
N ASP A 110 8.70 -6.67 27.63
CA ASP A 110 9.08 -5.27 27.79
C ASP A 110 10.23 -5.17 28.81
N GLY A 111 11.45 -5.44 28.36
CA GLY A 111 12.71 -4.99 28.94
C GLY A 111 12.84 -5.05 30.46
N GLU A 112 12.63 -6.22 31.09
CA GLU A 112 12.92 -6.39 32.52
C GLU A 112 14.42 -6.22 32.85
N ASP A 113 15.31 -6.25 31.86
CA ASP A 113 16.77 -6.24 32.02
C ASP A 113 17.49 -4.94 31.57
N GLY A 114 16.77 -3.81 31.48
CA GLY A 114 17.37 -2.54 31.05
C GLY A 114 17.90 -2.56 29.61
N ALA A 115 17.27 -3.39 28.76
CA ALA A 115 17.56 -3.48 27.34
C ALA A 115 17.20 -2.17 26.63
N GLU A 116 18.11 -1.68 25.78
CA GLU A 116 17.90 -0.49 24.98
C GLU A 116 17.35 -0.90 23.60
N ARG A 117 16.40 -0.14 23.05
CA ARG A 117 15.81 -0.46 21.75
C ARG A 117 16.48 0.34 20.65
N THR A 118 16.88 -0.33 19.58
CA THR A 118 17.27 0.37 18.36
C THR A 118 16.00 0.85 17.67
N LEU A 119 15.87 2.15 17.42
CA LEU A 119 14.71 2.70 16.73
C LEU A 119 14.79 2.43 15.22
N PRO A 120 13.71 2.01 14.56
CA PRO A 120 13.70 1.79 13.13
C PRO A 120 13.90 3.09 12.35
N SER A 121 14.53 2.98 11.18
CA SER A 121 14.51 4.03 10.16
C SER A 121 14.22 3.42 8.79
N VAL A 122 13.37 4.10 8.03
CA VAL A 122 12.90 3.62 6.73
C VAL A 122 12.95 4.76 5.71
N ALA A 123 13.01 4.42 4.43
CA ALA A 123 12.98 5.36 3.31
C ALA A 123 11.79 5.05 2.41
N LEU A 124 10.95 6.04 2.18
CA LEU A 124 9.91 6.03 1.15
C LEU A 124 10.47 6.67 -0.11
N VAL A 125 10.65 5.86 -1.13
CA VAL A 125 11.20 6.25 -2.42
C VAL A 125 10.04 6.24 -3.42
N CYS A 126 9.65 7.42 -3.90
CA CYS A 126 8.58 7.59 -4.89
C CYS A 126 9.06 8.45 -6.05
N ASN A 127 8.28 8.56 -7.13
CA ASN A 127 8.63 9.35 -8.30
C ASN A 127 7.47 10.27 -8.72
N PHE A 128 7.03 11.10 -7.76
CA PHE A 128 5.85 11.94 -7.89
C PHE A 128 6.11 13.27 -8.57
N GLY A 129 5.14 13.72 -9.36
CA GLY A 129 5.21 14.98 -10.09
C GLY A 129 6.13 14.91 -11.31
N SER A 130 6.65 16.07 -11.74
CA SER A 130 7.40 16.18 -12.99
C SER A 130 8.93 15.98 -12.80
N PRO A 131 9.64 15.47 -13.81
CA PRO A 131 11.11 15.45 -13.83
C PRO A 131 11.72 16.82 -13.53
N GLY A 132 12.71 16.85 -12.63
CA GLY A 132 13.34 18.10 -12.17
C GLY A 132 12.55 18.84 -11.08
N GLY A 133 11.48 18.23 -10.55
CA GLY A 133 10.79 18.71 -9.35
C GLY A 133 11.59 18.53 -8.06
N SER A 134 10.98 18.94 -6.95
CA SER A 134 11.51 18.87 -5.59
C SER A 134 10.37 18.62 -4.62
N PHE A 135 10.67 18.13 -3.40
CA PHE A 135 9.68 17.90 -2.36
C PHE A 135 8.73 19.11 -2.17
N ASP A 136 9.27 20.33 -2.15
CA ASP A 136 8.49 21.55 -1.90
C ASP A 136 7.65 22.01 -3.11
N SER A 137 8.01 21.57 -4.32
CA SER A 137 7.28 21.90 -5.55
C SER A 137 6.33 20.78 -6.01
N THR A 138 6.52 19.55 -5.52
CA THR A 138 5.75 18.37 -5.88
C THR A 138 4.28 18.53 -5.52
N ARG A 139 3.44 18.18 -6.50
CA ARG A 139 1.99 18.10 -6.39
C ARG A 139 1.56 16.71 -6.82
N LEU A 140 0.65 16.13 -6.07
CA LEU A 140 0.19 14.78 -6.25
C LEU A 140 -1.15 14.80 -7.00
N THR A 141 -1.27 13.95 -8.00
CA THR A 141 -2.57 13.44 -8.43
C THR A 141 -3.19 12.60 -7.31
N HIS A 142 -4.48 12.31 -7.39
CA HIS A 142 -5.12 11.49 -6.36
C HIS A 142 -4.55 10.06 -6.31
N SER A 143 -4.23 9.48 -7.47
CA SER A 143 -3.56 8.18 -7.55
C SER A 143 -2.19 8.20 -6.86
N GLU A 144 -1.41 9.28 -7.01
CA GLU A 144 -0.14 9.41 -6.28
C GLU A 144 -0.34 9.61 -4.77
N VAL A 145 -1.46 10.20 -4.32
CA VAL A 145 -1.81 10.23 -2.89
C VAL A 145 -2.11 8.81 -2.38
N GLU A 146 -2.88 8.01 -3.11
CA GLU A 146 -3.13 6.61 -2.79
C GLU A 146 -1.84 5.80 -2.74
N THR A 147 -0.96 5.94 -3.73
CA THR A 147 0.37 5.31 -3.72
C THR A 147 1.21 5.77 -2.53
N PHE A 148 1.21 7.07 -2.21
CA PHE A 148 1.94 7.57 -1.03
C PHE A 148 1.40 6.97 0.27
N MET A 149 0.07 6.83 0.40
CA MET A 149 -0.55 6.21 1.56
C MET A 149 -0.24 4.72 1.65
N HIS A 150 -0.24 3.99 0.52
CA HIS A 150 0.21 2.59 0.46
C HIS A 150 1.62 2.43 1.03
N GLU A 151 2.58 3.19 0.51
CA GLU A 151 3.97 3.14 0.98
C GLU A 151 4.11 3.59 2.44
N LEU A 152 3.32 4.58 2.86
CA LEU A 152 3.27 5.01 4.24
C LEU A 152 2.75 3.90 5.16
N GLY A 153 1.80 3.06 4.73
CA GLY A 153 1.35 1.91 5.49
C GLY A 153 2.50 0.93 5.79
N HIS A 154 3.37 0.67 4.81
CA HIS A 154 4.60 -0.11 5.02
C HIS A 154 5.57 0.56 5.99
N ALA A 155 5.79 1.87 5.85
CA ALA A 155 6.62 2.64 6.78
C ALA A 155 6.08 2.61 8.21
N MET A 156 4.78 2.79 8.38
CA MET A 156 4.12 2.76 9.68
C MET A 156 4.15 1.37 10.31
N HIS A 157 3.96 0.30 9.52
CA HIS A 157 4.17 -1.06 9.98
C HIS A 157 5.61 -1.25 10.51
N SER A 158 6.61 -0.75 9.78
CA SER A 158 8.01 -0.85 10.19
C SER A 158 8.35 -0.01 11.43
N VAL A 159 7.85 1.22 11.50
CA VAL A 159 8.13 2.14 12.61
C VAL A 159 7.42 1.71 13.90
N LEU A 160 6.19 1.23 13.79
CA LEU A 160 5.40 0.83 14.96
C LEU A 160 5.66 -0.63 15.38
N SER A 161 6.50 -1.35 14.65
CA SER A 161 6.94 -2.69 15.02
C SER A 161 7.86 -2.69 16.25
N ARG A 162 7.58 -3.62 17.16
CA ARG A 162 8.20 -3.73 18.48
C ARG A 162 8.73 -5.15 18.73
N THR A 163 9.55 -5.65 17.80
CA THR A 163 10.13 -7.00 17.90
C THR A 163 11.47 -7.04 18.61
N GLU A 164 11.79 -8.21 19.17
CA GLU A 164 13.11 -8.47 19.76
C GLU A 164 14.19 -8.64 18.69
N TYR A 165 13.86 -9.35 17.62
CA TYR A 165 14.81 -9.72 16.55
C TYR A 165 14.57 -8.87 15.31
N GLN A 166 15.66 -8.32 14.78
CA GLN A 166 15.63 -7.51 13.56
C GLN A 166 15.05 -8.27 12.36
N HIS A 167 15.23 -9.60 12.29
CA HIS A 167 14.76 -10.42 11.17
C HIS A 167 13.25 -10.56 11.12
N LEU A 168 12.56 -10.18 12.20
CA LEU A 168 11.10 -10.20 12.31
C LEU A 168 10.54 -8.78 12.42
N SER A 169 11.38 -7.75 12.27
CA SER A 169 10.96 -6.35 12.46
C SER A 169 10.19 -5.84 11.24
N GLY A 170 9.09 -5.14 11.52
CA GLY A 170 8.32 -4.42 10.51
C GLY A 170 7.76 -5.35 9.44
N THR A 171 7.98 -4.97 8.18
CA THR A 171 7.53 -5.72 7.00
C THR A 171 8.28 -7.03 6.74
N ARG A 172 9.18 -7.47 7.64
CA ARG A 172 9.80 -8.79 7.57
C ARG A 172 8.87 -9.87 8.13
N CYS A 173 7.70 -10.00 7.52
CA CYS A 173 6.66 -10.96 7.86
C CYS A 173 6.31 -11.84 6.64
N ALA A 174 5.29 -12.68 6.77
CA ALA A 174 4.81 -13.51 5.66
C ALA A 174 4.29 -12.63 4.51
N ALA A 175 4.52 -13.08 3.27
CA ALA A 175 4.19 -12.31 2.07
C ALA A 175 2.69 -12.01 1.94
N ASP A 176 1.83 -12.89 2.44
CA ASP A 176 0.37 -12.74 2.47
C ASP A 176 -0.15 -11.78 3.56
N LEU A 177 0.72 -11.32 4.46
CA LEU A 177 0.41 -10.33 5.49
C LEU A 177 1.01 -8.96 5.19
N VAL A 178 2.16 -8.91 4.50
CA VAL A 178 2.97 -7.69 4.37
C VAL A 178 2.21 -6.53 3.73
N GLU A 179 1.30 -6.82 2.80
CA GLU A 179 0.48 -5.83 2.08
C GLU A 179 -0.81 -5.42 2.81
N VAL A 180 -1.15 -6.07 3.94
CA VAL A 180 -2.38 -5.71 4.67
C VAL A 180 -2.31 -4.27 5.22
N PRO A 181 -1.22 -3.84 5.88
CA PRO A 181 -1.12 -2.47 6.38
C PRO A 181 -1.17 -1.41 5.27
N SER A 182 -0.51 -1.65 4.14
CA SER A 182 -0.48 -0.71 3.01
C SER A 182 -1.87 -0.52 2.40
N HIS A 183 -2.62 -1.61 2.15
CA HIS A 183 -4.00 -1.52 1.67
C HIS A 183 -4.98 -0.90 2.68
N VAL A 184 -4.79 -1.09 4.00
CA VAL A 184 -5.58 -0.34 5.00
C VAL A 184 -5.32 1.16 4.88
N PHE A 185 -4.08 1.58 4.62
CA PHE A 185 -3.76 3.00 4.45
C PHE A 185 -4.34 3.59 3.16
N GLU A 186 -4.48 2.81 2.09
CA GLU A 186 -5.14 3.26 0.86
C GLU A 186 -6.59 3.73 1.11
N TYR A 187 -7.34 3.08 2.01
CA TYR A 187 -8.69 3.51 2.33
C TYR A 187 -8.75 4.95 2.88
N PHE A 188 -7.75 5.40 3.64
CA PHE A 188 -7.68 6.80 4.07
C PHE A 188 -7.47 7.78 2.91
N ALA A 189 -6.91 7.33 1.78
CA ALA A 189 -6.84 8.15 0.58
C ALA A 189 -8.21 8.32 -0.09
N TRP A 190 -9.24 7.57 0.31
CA TRP A 190 -10.58 7.63 -0.28
C TRP A 190 -11.69 8.00 0.71
N ASP A 191 -11.42 7.93 2.01
CA ASP A 191 -12.34 8.39 3.04
C ASP A 191 -12.50 9.93 2.98
N PRO A 192 -13.73 10.47 2.89
CA PRO A 192 -13.94 11.91 2.71
C PRO A 192 -13.32 12.77 3.80
N ASP A 193 -13.34 12.32 5.06
CA ASP A 193 -12.85 13.11 6.18
C ASP A 193 -11.33 13.02 6.31
N ALA A 194 -10.76 11.84 6.04
CA ALA A 194 -9.32 11.68 5.88
C ALA A 194 -8.79 12.53 4.72
N VAL A 195 -9.41 12.48 3.52
CA VAL A 195 -8.96 13.27 2.37
C VAL A 195 -9.04 14.78 2.65
N LYS A 196 -10.06 15.26 3.38
CA LYS A 196 -10.10 16.67 3.83
C LYS A 196 -8.92 17.04 4.73
N LEU A 197 -8.39 16.11 5.53
CA LEU A 197 -7.16 16.35 6.30
C LEU A 197 -5.93 16.43 5.40
N LEU A 198 -5.88 15.61 4.34
CA LEU A 198 -4.76 15.52 3.39
C LEU A 198 -4.76 16.64 2.34
N SER A 199 -5.88 17.32 2.15
CA SER A 199 -6.11 18.25 1.04
C SER A 199 -6.26 19.69 1.50
N LYS A 200 -5.60 20.61 0.78
CA LYS A 200 -5.71 22.05 0.96
C LYS A 200 -5.38 22.77 -0.35
N HIS A 201 -6.28 23.62 -0.83
CA HIS A 201 -6.08 24.34 -2.09
C HIS A 201 -4.81 25.20 -2.02
N ARG A 202 -3.92 25.03 -2.99
CA ARG A 202 -2.59 25.67 -3.00
C ARG A 202 -2.64 27.20 -2.88
N VAL A 203 -3.62 27.84 -3.51
CA VAL A 203 -3.68 29.31 -3.59
C VAL A 203 -4.55 29.89 -2.48
N THR A 204 -5.73 29.33 -2.29
CA THR A 204 -6.74 29.91 -1.38
C THR A 204 -6.65 29.32 0.03
N GLY A 205 -6.08 28.12 0.18
CA GLY A 205 -6.05 27.40 1.44
C GLY A 205 -7.37 26.68 1.79
N ASP A 206 -8.36 26.70 0.89
CA ASP A 206 -9.66 26.09 1.13
C ASP A 206 -9.59 24.55 1.12
N PRO A 207 -10.45 23.86 1.89
CA PRO A 207 -10.57 22.41 1.81
C PRO A 207 -11.09 21.96 0.42
N MET A 208 -10.84 20.70 0.08
CA MET A 208 -11.41 20.13 -1.15
C MET A 208 -12.95 20.14 -1.11
N PRO A 209 -13.63 20.65 -2.16
CA PRO A 209 -15.08 20.60 -2.24
C PRO A 209 -15.61 19.17 -2.25
N ASN A 210 -16.72 18.91 -1.54
CA ASN A 210 -17.38 17.60 -1.50
C ASN A 210 -17.82 17.11 -2.89
N GLU A 211 -18.08 18.00 -3.84
CA GLU A 211 -18.37 17.63 -5.24
C GLU A 211 -17.17 16.99 -5.92
N LEU A 212 -15.97 17.55 -5.73
CA LEU A 212 -14.74 17.00 -6.32
C LEU A 212 -14.38 15.64 -5.68
N LEU A 213 -14.57 15.49 -4.37
CA LEU A 213 -14.41 14.21 -3.66
C LEU A 213 -15.35 13.13 -4.23
N ARG A 214 -16.62 13.46 -4.41
CA ARG A 214 -17.60 12.54 -5.02
C ARG A 214 -17.21 12.18 -6.45
N SER A 215 -16.78 13.14 -7.27
CA SER A 215 -16.30 12.86 -8.62
C SER A 215 -15.09 11.94 -8.66
N LEU A 216 -14.11 12.12 -7.74
CA LEU A 216 -12.96 11.23 -7.63
C LEU A 216 -13.41 9.79 -7.29
N LYS A 217 -14.31 9.64 -6.32
CA LYS A 217 -14.79 8.33 -5.89
C LYS A 217 -15.58 7.60 -6.99
N ILE A 218 -16.49 8.30 -7.68
CA ILE A 218 -17.22 7.74 -8.84
C ILE A 218 -16.23 7.23 -9.90
N ASN A 219 -15.17 7.99 -10.18
CA ASN A 219 -14.17 7.59 -11.16
C ASN A 219 -13.35 6.36 -10.72
N LYS A 220 -13.07 6.20 -9.42
CA LYS A 220 -12.44 4.97 -8.88
C LYS A 220 -13.33 3.77 -9.11
N ASP A 221 -14.61 3.91 -8.81
CA ASP A 221 -15.53 2.76 -8.76
C ASP A 221 -15.93 2.30 -10.18
N LEU A 222 -15.85 3.17 -11.19
CA LEU A 222 -16.25 2.90 -12.58
C LEU A 222 -15.56 1.67 -13.21
N PHE A 223 -14.30 1.41 -12.86
CA PHE A 223 -13.50 0.30 -13.43
C PHE A 223 -12.94 -0.65 -12.37
N ALA A 224 -13.45 -0.59 -11.13
CA ALA A 224 -12.93 -1.40 -10.02
C ALA A 224 -12.94 -2.91 -10.30
N ALA A 225 -13.96 -3.40 -11.02
CA ALA A 225 -14.05 -4.80 -11.43
C ALA A 225 -12.99 -5.18 -12.47
N THR A 226 -12.72 -4.30 -13.44
CA THR A 226 -11.66 -4.49 -14.44
C THR A 226 -10.29 -4.49 -13.78
N ASP A 227 -10.05 -3.58 -12.84
CA ASP A 227 -8.80 -3.51 -12.08
C ASP A 227 -8.59 -4.76 -11.22
N LEU A 228 -9.61 -5.20 -10.48
CA LEU A 228 -9.55 -6.45 -9.70
C LEU A 228 -9.26 -7.66 -10.60
N ARG A 229 -9.92 -7.74 -11.76
CA ARG A 229 -9.68 -8.82 -12.72
C ARG A 229 -8.25 -8.81 -13.25
N GLN A 230 -7.67 -7.64 -13.56
CA GLN A 230 -6.27 -7.53 -13.98
C GLN A 230 -5.31 -8.04 -12.89
N GLN A 231 -5.59 -7.74 -11.61
CA GLN A 231 -4.80 -8.26 -10.49
C GLN A 231 -4.90 -9.78 -10.36
N LEU A 232 -6.08 -10.37 -10.59
CA LEU A 232 -6.27 -11.82 -10.61
C LEU A 232 -5.50 -12.49 -11.75
N VAL A 233 -5.46 -11.86 -12.94
CA VAL A 233 -4.65 -12.35 -14.06
C VAL A 233 -3.17 -12.36 -13.69
N PHE A 234 -2.64 -11.27 -13.13
CA PHE A 234 -1.25 -11.21 -12.70
C PHE A 234 -0.91 -12.23 -11.60
N ALA A 235 -1.78 -12.40 -10.61
CA ALA A 235 -1.61 -13.39 -9.55
C ALA A 235 -1.62 -14.83 -10.10
N SER A 236 -2.52 -15.13 -11.03
CA SER A 236 -2.64 -16.46 -11.62
C SER A 236 -1.49 -16.75 -12.57
N VAL A 237 -1.08 -15.79 -13.39
CA VAL A 237 0.11 -15.90 -14.25
C VAL A 237 1.34 -16.17 -13.39
N ASP A 238 1.56 -15.42 -12.31
CA ASP A 238 2.67 -15.63 -11.39
C ASP A 238 2.64 -17.05 -10.80
N LEU A 239 1.51 -17.48 -10.20
CA LEU A 239 1.40 -18.80 -9.59
C LEU A 239 1.56 -19.94 -10.59
N GLU A 240 0.88 -19.89 -11.74
CA GLU A 240 0.93 -20.96 -12.74
C GLU A 240 2.31 -21.05 -13.39
N THR A 241 2.94 -19.91 -13.67
CA THR A 241 4.30 -19.88 -14.23
C THR A 241 5.29 -20.54 -13.27
N HIS A 242 5.18 -20.30 -11.96
CA HIS A 242 6.06 -20.90 -10.95
C HIS A 242 5.67 -22.33 -10.57
N ALA A 243 4.48 -22.79 -10.93
CA ALA A 243 4.06 -24.17 -10.84
C ALA A 243 4.50 -25.00 -12.06
N MET A 244 4.98 -24.37 -13.14
CA MET A 244 5.50 -25.07 -14.31
C MET A 244 6.89 -25.66 -14.03
N GLY A 245 7.04 -26.94 -14.30
CA GLY A 245 8.29 -27.67 -14.19
C GLY A 245 8.02 -29.16 -13.99
N ASP A 246 8.89 -30.00 -14.55
CA ASP A 246 8.83 -31.45 -14.40
C ASP A 246 9.73 -31.87 -13.23
N ASP A 247 9.50 -33.05 -12.63
CA ASP A 247 10.33 -33.61 -11.54
C ASP A 247 11.84 -33.69 -11.89
N ASP A 248 12.16 -33.66 -13.19
CA ASP A 248 13.51 -33.71 -13.74
C ASP A 248 14.24 -32.35 -13.73
N GLY A 249 13.59 -31.28 -13.26
CA GLY A 249 14.22 -29.97 -13.03
C GLY A 249 14.46 -29.10 -14.27
N GLU A 250 13.90 -29.47 -15.43
CA GLU A 250 14.01 -28.67 -16.65
C GLU A 250 12.89 -27.62 -16.72
N ILE A 251 13.21 -26.36 -16.45
CA ILE A 251 12.25 -25.25 -16.53
C ILE A 251 12.14 -24.78 -17.99
N LYS A 252 10.99 -25.05 -18.63
CA LYS A 252 10.67 -24.65 -20.02
C LYS A 252 9.63 -23.52 -20.07
N ILE A 253 9.88 -22.44 -19.34
CA ILE A 253 9.01 -21.25 -19.38
C ILE A 253 9.40 -20.40 -20.59
N THR A 254 8.44 -20.14 -21.48
CA THR A 254 8.61 -19.31 -22.68
C THR A 254 7.64 -18.13 -22.65
N HIS A 255 7.84 -17.16 -23.56
CA HIS A 255 6.86 -16.09 -23.77
C HIS A 255 5.48 -16.66 -24.08
N GLU A 256 5.42 -17.70 -24.92
CA GLU A 256 4.18 -18.40 -25.27
C GLU A 256 3.51 -19.03 -24.06
N SER A 257 4.27 -19.64 -23.14
CA SER A 257 3.74 -20.21 -21.89
C SER A 257 2.97 -19.17 -21.09
N ILE A 258 3.57 -17.99 -20.86
CA ILE A 258 2.99 -16.91 -20.06
C ILE A 258 1.81 -16.25 -20.80
N ARG A 259 1.97 -15.99 -22.10
CA ARG A 259 0.91 -15.46 -22.95
C ARG A 259 -0.31 -16.37 -22.95
N ASP A 260 -0.12 -17.68 -23.04
CA ASP A 260 -1.23 -18.64 -23.11
C ASP A 260 -1.98 -18.74 -21.77
N ILE A 261 -1.29 -18.65 -20.62
CA ILE A 261 -1.94 -18.52 -19.29
C ILE A 261 -2.79 -17.23 -19.25
N ALA A 262 -2.18 -16.10 -19.61
CA ALA A 262 -2.86 -14.80 -19.58
C ALA A 262 -4.06 -14.76 -20.55
N ALA A 263 -3.91 -15.34 -21.75
CA ALA A 263 -4.96 -15.44 -22.75
C ALA A 263 -6.11 -16.32 -22.25
N ARG A 264 -5.85 -17.48 -21.65
CA ARG A 264 -6.91 -18.35 -21.09
C ARG A 264 -7.74 -17.62 -20.04
N LEU A 265 -7.08 -16.91 -19.12
CA LEU A 265 -7.76 -16.12 -18.08
C LEU A 265 -8.49 -14.88 -18.64
N SER A 266 -8.02 -14.38 -19.79
CA SER A 266 -8.59 -13.22 -20.49
C SER A 266 -9.72 -13.58 -21.46
N GLU A 267 -9.70 -14.76 -22.08
CA GLU A 267 -10.76 -15.27 -22.97
C GLU A 267 -12.07 -15.53 -22.22
N GLU A 268 -11.99 -15.70 -20.91
CA GLU A 268 -13.14 -15.65 -20.00
C GLU A 268 -13.71 -14.21 -19.84
N GLY A 269 -13.30 -13.23 -20.65
CA GLY A 269 -13.95 -11.90 -20.79
C GLY A 269 -13.19 -10.64 -20.34
N PHE A 270 -11.86 -10.55 -20.47
CA PHE A 270 -11.06 -9.38 -20.04
C PHE A 270 -10.96 -8.27 -21.10
N PHE A 271 -10.76 -8.63 -22.37
CA PHE A 271 -10.87 -7.72 -23.51
C PHE A 271 -12.08 -8.13 -24.35
N PRO A 272 -12.80 -7.20 -25.00
CA PRO A 272 -13.75 -7.57 -26.03
C PRO A 272 -12.95 -8.18 -27.19
N ASN A 273 -12.67 -9.48 -27.09
CA ASN A 273 -12.39 -10.29 -28.25
C ASN A 273 -13.62 -10.08 -29.14
N GLY A 274 -13.40 -9.40 -30.27
CA GLY A 274 -14.45 -8.97 -31.17
C GLY A 274 -15.52 -10.03 -31.27
N ALA A 275 -16.78 -9.63 -31.13
CA ALA A 275 -17.97 -10.47 -31.23
C ALA A 275 -18.12 -11.04 -32.66
N GLY A 276 -17.12 -11.81 -33.11
CA GLY A 276 -16.99 -12.41 -34.41
C GLY A 276 -17.08 -13.92 -34.27
N SER A 277 -18.08 -14.50 -34.90
CA SER A 277 -18.19 -15.94 -35.10
C SER A 277 -17.22 -16.40 -36.20
N GLY A 278 -16.36 -17.38 -35.93
CA GLY A 278 -15.44 -17.97 -36.93
C GLY A 278 -14.02 -17.39 -36.91
N ALA A 279 -13.29 -17.61 -38.02
CA ALA A 279 -11.82 -17.52 -38.18
C ALA A 279 -11.11 -16.23 -37.71
N GLU A 280 -11.84 -15.21 -37.24
CA GLU A 280 -11.34 -13.99 -36.63
C GLU A 280 -10.75 -14.19 -35.21
N LYS A 281 -11.07 -15.30 -34.52
CA LYS A 281 -10.43 -15.66 -33.24
C LYS A 281 -8.91 -15.82 -33.31
N LYS A 282 -8.34 -16.08 -34.50
CA LYS A 282 -6.88 -16.27 -34.64
C LYS A 282 -6.06 -14.99 -34.45
N ASN A 283 -6.67 -13.80 -34.54
CA ASN A 283 -5.97 -12.51 -34.44
C ASN A 283 -6.29 -11.70 -33.18
N ALA A 284 -7.20 -12.16 -32.32
CA ALA A 284 -7.50 -11.47 -31.06
C ALA A 284 -6.31 -11.49 -30.07
N ASN A 285 -5.43 -12.50 -30.18
CA ASN A 285 -4.23 -12.62 -29.37
C ASN A 285 -3.02 -11.82 -29.91
N ALA A 286 -3.15 -11.13 -31.05
CA ALA A 286 -2.07 -10.32 -31.59
C ALA A 286 -1.73 -9.10 -30.70
N GLU A 287 -2.69 -8.59 -29.93
CA GLU A 287 -2.44 -7.52 -28.95
C GLU A 287 -1.70 -8.04 -27.69
N LEU A 288 -1.81 -9.34 -27.40
CA LEU A 288 -1.06 -10.04 -26.35
C LEU A 288 0.30 -10.56 -26.84
N ASP A 289 0.64 -10.38 -28.12
CA ASP A 289 2.00 -10.62 -28.67
C ASP A 289 2.95 -9.47 -28.32
N CYS A 290 2.79 -8.92 -27.11
CA CYS A 290 3.72 -8.00 -26.49
C CYS A 290 4.33 -8.70 -25.28
N ALA A 291 5.66 -8.64 -25.15
CA ALA A 291 6.40 -9.27 -24.05
C ALA A 291 6.27 -8.47 -22.74
N TRP A 292 5.05 -8.29 -22.25
CA TRP A 292 4.72 -7.51 -21.06
C TRP A 292 5.29 -8.16 -19.78
N GLU A 293 5.44 -9.48 -19.77
CA GLU A 293 6.05 -10.25 -18.70
C GLU A 293 7.50 -9.83 -18.41
N LEU A 294 8.23 -9.34 -19.42
CA LEU A 294 9.58 -8.79 -19.24
C LEU A 294 9.60 -7.48 -18.42
N ARG A 295 8.44 -6.83 -18.28
CA ARG A 295 8.24 -5.64 -17.45
C ARG A 295 7.55 -5.97 -16.13
N PHE A 296 7.10 -7.21 -15.95
CA PHE A 296 6.45 -7.66 -14.74
C PHE A 296 7.50 -8.14 -13.73
N GLY A 297 8.26 -7.20 -13.16
CA GLY A 297 9.40 -7.51 -12.28
C GLY A 297 9.06 -8.36 -11.06
N HIS A 298 7.82 -8.32 -10.58
CA HIS A 298 7.35 -9.15 -9.45
C HIS A 298 7.45 -10.64 -9.71
N VAL A 299 7.30 -11.10 -10.96
CA VAL A 299 7.43 -12.53 -11.32
C VAL A 299 8.82 -13.05 -10.96
N VAL A 300 9.85 -12.20 -10.95
CA VAL A 300 11.22 -12.61 -10.60
C VAL A 300 11.56 -12.27 -9.15
N GLY A 301 11.35 -11.01 -8.74
CA GLY A 301 11.77 -10.53 -7.41
C GLY A 301 10.88 -11.01 -6.26
N TYR A 302 9.62 -11.35 -6.56
CA TYR A 302 8.56 -11.74 -5.62
C TYR A 302 7.82 -12.97 -6.16
N ALA A 303 8.55 -13.87 -6.81
CA ALA A 303 8.04 -15.06 -7.46
C ALA A 303 7.02 -15.81 -6.59
N SER A 304 5.89 -16.22 -7.19
CA SER A 304 4.81 -16.99 -6.55
C SER A 304 4.07 -16.29 -5.39
N THR A 305 4.23 -14.98 -5.24
CA THR A 305 3.61 -14.21 -4.14
C THR A 305 2.68 -13.09 -4.59
N TYR A 306 2.49 -12.85 -5.89
CA TYR A 306 1.67 -11.72 -6.36
C TYR A 306 0.19 -11.83 -5.92
N TYR A 307 -0.30 -13.03 -5.63
CA TYR A 307 -1.63 -13.23 -5.05
C TYR A 307 -1.83 -12.48 -3.72
N SER A 308 -0.75 -12.16 -3.00
CA SER A 308 -0.79 -11.46 -1.72
C SER A 308 -1.45 -10.09 -1.80
N TYR A 309 -1.36 -9.38 -2.94
CA TYR A 309 -2.05 -8.10 -3.13
C TYR A 309 -3.57 -8.27 -3.05
N VAL A 310 -4.13 -9.24 -3.77
CA VAL A 310 -5.57 -9.51 -3.73
C VAL A 310 -5.97 -10.03 -2.34
N TYR A 311 -5.18 -10.94 -1.78
CA TYR A 311 -5.38 -11.49 -0.43
C TYR A 311 -5.44 -10.37 0.63
N ALA A 312 -4.50 -9.44 0.58
CA ALA A 312 -4.40 -8.31 1.49
C ALA A 312 -5.56 -7.33 1.32
N ARG A 313 -6.03 -7.08 0.09
CA ARG A 313 -7.24 -6.27 -0.16
C ARG A 313 -8.48 -6.83 0.54
N LEU A 314 -8.67 -8.15 0.55
CA LEU A 314 -9.80 -8.78 1.25
C LEU A 314 -9.75 -8.55 2.76
N ILE A 315 -8.56 -8.72 3.35
CA ILE A 315 -8.34 -8.49 4.77
C ILE A 315 -8.51 -6.99 5.09
N ALA A 316 -7.93 -6.10 4.29
CA ALA A 316 -8.03 -4.66 4.47
C ALA A 316 -9.48 -4.17 4.40
N ALA A 317 -10.29 -4.69 3.48
CA ALA A 317 -11.73 -4.39 3.40
C ALA A 317 -12.45 -4.78 4.69
N SER A 318 -12.15 -5.97 5.22
CA SER A 318 -12.72 -6.45 6.48
C SER A 318 -12.27 -5.63 7.70
N ILE A 319 -11.00 -5.20 7.73
CA ILE A 319 -10.47 -4.28 8.75
C ILE A 319 -11.21 -2.93 8.66
N TRP A 320 -11.34 -2.40 7.45
CA TRP A 320 -11.98 -1.11 7.22
C TRP A 320 -13.44 -1.12 7.66
N GLU A 321 -14.22 -2.10 7.19
CA GLU A 321 -15.63 -2.25 7.55
C GLU A 321 -15.83 -2.38 9.06
N LYS A 322 -15.01 -3.20 9.72
CA LYS A 322 -15.16 -3.48 11.15
C LYS A 322 -14.72 -2.34 12.05
N HIS A 323 -13.60 -1.68 11.72
CA HIS A 323 -12.93 -0.76 12.65
C HIS A 323 -12.99 0.71 12.23
N PHE A 324 -13.20 1.03 10.96
CA PHE A 324 -13.08 2.40 10.43
C PHE A 324 -14.35 2.94 9.77
N ALA A 325 -15.24 2.11 9.24
CA ALA A 325 -16.40 2.57 8.46
C ALA A 325 -17.36 3.49 9.24
N ASN A 326 -17.44 3.35 10.57
CA ASN A 326 -18.30 4.19 11.43
C ASN A 326 -17.56 5.40 12.05
N GLY A 327 -16.42 5.78 11.47
CA GLY A 327 -15.60 6.90 11.94
C GLY A 327 -14.13 6.69 11.63
N ALA A 328 -13.71 6.96 10.39
CA ALA A 328 -12.35 6.67 9.93
C ALA A 328 -11.27 7.40 10.76
N LEU A 329 -11.62 8.56 11.32
CA LEU A 329 -10.71 9.39 12.12
C LEU A 329 -10.89 9.21 13.63
N GLU A 330 -11.78 8.32 14.07
CA GLU A 330 -12.02 8.09 15.49
C GLU A 330 -10.81 7.42 16.15
N PRO A 331 -10.45 7.85 17.37
CA PRO A 331 -9.31 7.29 18.07
C PRO A 331 -9.60 5.85 18.50
N GLY A 332 -8.61 4.97 18.39
CA GLY A 332 -8.67 3.61 18.93
C GLY A 332 -8.58 2.51 17.88
N ALA A 333 -9.15 2.71 16.68
CA ALA A 333 -9.02 1.76 15.58
C ALA A 333 -7.56 1.60 15.14
N GLY A 334 -6.85 2.71 14.89
CA GLY A 334 -5.42 2.67 14.56
C GLY A 334 -4.56 2.10 15.69
N ARG A 335 -4.84 2.46 16.96
CA ARG A 335 -4.16 1.85 18.12
C ARG A 335 -4.39 0.34 18.18
N ARG A 336 -5.59 -0.14 17.89
CA ARG A 336 -5.89 -1.58 17.81
C ARG A 336 -5.10 -2.25 16.69
N LEU A 337 -4.98 -1.64 15.51
CA LEU A 337 -4.08 -2.16 14.48
C LEU A 337 -2.62 -2.21 14.94
N THR A 338 -2.13 -1.17 15.61
CA THR A 338 -0.78 -1.19 16.17
C THR A 338 -0.59 -2.35 17.15
N GLU A 339 -1.53 -2.52 18.08
CA GLU A 339 -1.45 -3.51 19.16
C GLU A 339 -1.75 -4.94 18.75
N CYS A 340 -2.55 -5.16 17.70
CA CYS A 340 -2.95 -6.49 17.25
C CYS A 340 -2.22 -6.94 15.99
N LEU A 341 -1.56 -6.04 15.25
CA LEU A 341 -0.90 -6.34 13.98
C LEU A 341 0.52 -5.77 13.92
N PHE A 342 0.68 -4.44 13.92
CA PHE A 342 1.97 -3.84 13.53
C PHE A 342 3.11 -4.15 14.50
N LYS A 343 2.83 -4.17 15.81
CA LYS A 343 3.86 -4.35 16.83
C LYS A 343 4.61 -5.68 16.70
N PHE A 344 3.99 -6.69 16.09
CA PHE A 344 4.52 -8.04 16.01
C PHE A 344 5.48 -8.23 14.82
N GLY A 345 5.41 -7.39 13.79
CA GLY A 345 6.12 -7.64 12.53
C GLY A 345 5.90 -9.08 12.04
N GLY A 346 6.98 -9.84 11.85
CA GLY A 346 6.94 -11.26 11.49
C GLY A 346 6.97 -12.25 12.66
N ALA A 347 6.87 -11.79 13.91
CA ALA A 347 7.05 -12.65 15.08
C ALA A 347 5.85 -13.54 15.44
N VAL A 348 4.68 -13.29 14.83
CA VAL A 348 3.44 -14.04 15.08
C VAL A 348 2.85 -14.46 13.74
N ALA A 349 2.23 -15.63 13.71
CA ALA A 349 1.60 -16.18 12.51
C ALA A 349 0.49 -15.24 11.98
N PRO A 350 0.42 -14.98 10.66
CA PRO A 350 -0.62 -14.14 10.05
C PRO A 350 -2.04 -14.53 10.45
N GLU A 351 -2.33 -15.84 10.46
CA GLU A 351 -3.64 -16.39 10.82
C GLU A 351 -4.10 -15.95 12.22
N THR A 352 -3.21 -15.99 13.21
CA THR A 352 -3.49 -15.54 14.56
C THR A 352 -3.79 -14.04 14.59
N LEU A 353 -2.94 -13.23 13.94
CA LEU A 353 -3.09 -11.77 13.92
C LEU A 353 -4.41 -11.34 13.27
N VAL A 354 -4.77 -11.97 12.14
CA VAL A 354 -6.00 -11.70 11.41
C VAL A 354 -7.22 -12.08 12.24
N ARG A 355 -7.23 -13.26 12.88
CA ARG A 355 -8.36 -13.68 13.73
C ARG A 355 -8.48 -12.87 15.02
N ASP A 356 -7.39 -12.43 15.62
CA ASP A 356 -7.43 -11.57 16.81
C ASP A 356 -8.02 -10.20 16.46
N LEU A 357 -7.71 -9.68 15.27
CA LEU A 357 -8.21 -8.38 14.82
C LEU A 357 -9.67 -8.44 14.31
N LEU A 358 -10.01 -9.46 13.53
CA LEU A 358 -11.27 -9.55 12.79
C LEU A 358 -12.27 -10.56 13.36
N GLY A 359 -11.82 -11.49 14.19
CA GLY A 359 -12.64 -12.56 14.77
C GLY A 359 -12.43 -13.91 14.07
N PRO A 360 -12.99 -15.00 14.62
CA PRO A 360 -12.69 -16.36 14.18
C PRO A 360 -13.17 -16.68 12.75
N THR A 361 -14.19 -15.99 12.26
CA THR A 361 -14.79 -16.20 10.93
C THR A 361 -14.13 -15.39 9.81
N SER A 362 -13.06 -14.65 10.12
CA SER A 362 -12.35 -13.80 9.15
C SER A 362 -11.54 -14.57 8.12
N LEU A 363 -11.29 -15.84 8.40
CA LEU A 363 -10.58 -16.78 7.54
C LEU A 363 -11.44 -18.04 7.39
N VAL A 364 -11.57 -18.54 6.17
CA VAL A 364 -12.44 -19.66 5.79
C VAL A 364 -11.64 -20.78 5.13
N ASP A 365 -12.08 -22.02 5.31
CA ASP A 365 -11.47 -23.17 4.65
C ASP A 365 -11.83 -23.19 3.15
N VAL A 366 -10.81 -23.27 2.29
CA VAL A 366 -10.96 -23.34 0.83
C VAL A 366 -10.02 -24.41 0.29
N ALA A 367 -10.59 -25.49 -0.25
CA ALA A 367 -9.85 -26.58 -0.90
C ALA A 367 -8.70 -27.19 -0.05
N GLY A 368 -8.88 -27.24 1.28
CA GLY A 368 -7.87 -27.76 2.21
C GLY A 368 -6.80 -26.74 2.64
N GLY A 369 -6.89 -25.50 2.15
CA GLY A 369 -6.16 -24.34 2.65
C GLY A 369 -7.10 -23.34 3.35
N ILE A 370 -6.55 -22.16 3.67
CA ILE A 370 -7.27 -21.07 4.34
C ILE A 370 -7.22 -19.82 3.45
N ALA A 371 -8.33 -19.11 3.34
CA ALA A 371 -8.43 -17.83 2.62
C ALA A 371 -9.20 -16.79 3.45
N PRO A 372 -9.06 -15.48 3.17
CA PRO A 372 -9.84 -14.45 3.85
C PRO A 372 -11.29 -14.54 3.43
N ASP A 373 -12.19 -14.26 4.37
CA ASP A 373 -13.58 -13.99 4.03
C ASP A 373 -13.65 -12.79 3.06
N ASN A 374 -14.39 -12.95 1.96
CA ASN A 374 -14.46 -11.96 0.90
C ASN A 374 -15.73 -11.09 0.96
N ALA A 375 -16.59 -11.26 1.97
CA ALA A 375 -17.91 -10.65 1.98
C ALA A 375 -17.85 -9.12 2.05
N ALA A 376 -16.90 -8.56 2.81
CA ALA A 376 -16.70 -7.10 2.88
C ALA A 376 -16.25 -6.51 1.54
N ALA A 377 -15.28 -7.16 0.88
CA ALA A 377 -14.79 -6.73 -0.44
C ALA A 377 -15.85 -6.85 -1.54
N LEU A 378 -16.67 -7.91 -1.50
CA LEU A 378 -17.80 -8.08 -2.43
C LEU A 378 -18.85 -6.98 -2.24
N ARG A 379 -19.22 -6.67 -0.98
CA ARG A 379 -20.12 -5.54 -0.68
C ARG A 379 -19.55 -4.23 -1.21
N GLU A 380 -18.26 -3.97 -1.07
CA GLU A 380 -17.64 -2.76 -1.62
C GLU A 380 -17.76 -2.70 -3.15
N LEU A 381 -17.51 -3.81 -3.84
CA LEU A 381 -17.60 -3.89 -5.30
C LEU A 381 -19.05 -3.72 -5.80
N GLU A 382 -20.01 -4.37 -5.14
CA GLU A 382 -21.44 -4.30 -5.48
C GLU A 382 -22.05 -2.93 -5.13
N ASN A 383 -21.65 -2.34 -4.00
CA ASN A 383 -22.05 -1.00 -3.62
C ASN A 383 -21.33 0.09 -4.42
N GLY A 384 -20.38 -0.24 -5.32
CA GLY A 384 -19.88 0.71 -6.32
C GLY A 384 -21.00 1.31 -7.18
N GLU A 385 -22.13 0.60 -7.33
CA GLU A 385 -23.35 1.13 -7.99
C GLU A 385 -24.24 1.97 -7.06
N ARG A 386 -24.07 1.85 -5.74
CA ARG A 386 -24.78 2.59 -4.68
C ARG A 386 -23.80 2.94 -3.57
N GLY A 387 -22.89 3.86 -3.87
CA GLY A 387 -21.77 4.19 -2.98
C GLY A 387 -22.25 4.39 -1.55
N PHE A 388 -21.50 3.83 -0.58
CA PHE A 388 -21.66 4.14 0.83
C PHE A 388 -21.58 5.67 1.01
N PHE A 389 -22.77 6.29 1.08
CA PHE A 389 -23.07 7.66 1.48
C PHE A 389 -24.50 7.73 2.01
#